data_AF-A0A231GTE6-F1
#
_entry.id   AF-A0A231GTE6-F1
#
_cell.length_a   1.000
_cell.length_b   1.000
_cell.length_c   1.000
_cell.angle_alpha   90.00
_cell.angle_beta   90.00
_cell.angle_gamma   90.00
#
_symmetry.space_group_name_H-M   'P 1'
#
loop_
_entity.id
_entity.type
_entity.pdbx_description
1 polymer ?
#
loop_
_entity_poly.entity_id
_entity_poly.type
_entity_poly.pdbx_seq_one_letter_code
_entity_poly.pdbx_strand_id
1 'polypeptide(L)'
;MSLAAEVAPYIATVLGTGFATSLVNGWMNRRNEARRVEADARRTDTEAEVTLSAALGAGYERLIAGIETEREELRRERQGLREELVTAHSDNRLLREEIAASRQEVAALRNELGAVKRDLQRVLAGKPPIGDWLTE
;
A
#
# COMPACT_ATOMS: atom_id res chain seq x y z
N MET A 1 -43.27 47.63 -4.93
CA MET A 1 -43.76 48.10 -6.24
C MET A 1 -42.62 48.83 -6.92
N SER A 2 -42.34 48.62 -8.21
CA SER A 2 -41.18 49.25 -8.86
C SER A 2 -41.48 50.70 -9.19
N LEU A 3 -40.52 51.61 -8.97
CA LEU A 3 -40.58 53.01 -9.41
C LEU A 3 -40.99 53.15 -10.89
N ALA A 4 -40.63 52.18 -11.74
CA ALA A 4 -41.05 52.15 -13.14
C ALA A 4 -42.57 52.05 -13.33
N ALA A 5 -43.29 51.31 -12.47
CA ALA A 5 -44.74 51.20 -12.53
C ALA A 5 -45.47 52.48 -12.09
N GLU A 6 -44.81 53.28 -11.26
CA GLU A 6 -45.35 54.52 -10.69
C GLU A 6 -45.18 55.72 -11.64
N VAL A 7 -44.08 55.74 -12.41
CA VAL A 7 -43.73 56.84 -13.34
C VAL A 7 -44.19 56.57 -14.79
N ALA A 8 -44.43 55.32 -15.16
CA ALA A 8 -44.95 54.92 -16.48
C ALA A 8 -46.20 55.70 -16.96
N PRO A 9 -47.26 55.92 -16.14
CA PRO A 9 -48.43 56.67 -16.60
C PRO A 9 -48.12 58.14 -16.91
N TYR A 10 -47.17 58.76 -16.20
CA TYR A 10 -46.74 60.15 -16.42
C TYR A 10 -45.87 60.29 -17.69
N ILE A 11 -45.00 59.31 -17.96
CA ILE A 11 -44.22 59.28 -19.21
C ILE A 11 -45.14 59.00 -20.41
N ALA A 12 -46.16 58.15 -20.24
CA ALA A 12 -47.12 57.83 -21.29
C ALA A 12 -47.99 59.04 -21.72
N THR A 13 -48.34 59.92 -20.78
CA THR A 13 -49.08 61.16 -21.09
C THR A 13 -48.21 62.22 -21.76
N VAL A 14 -46.91 62.30 -21.45
CA VAL A 14 -45.99 63.32 -21.99
C VAL A 14 -45.32 62.90 -23.30
N LEU A 15 -44.93 61.62 -23.45
CA LEU A 15 -44.12 61.12 -24.57
C LEU A 15 -44.82 60.04 -25.42
N GLY A 16 -46.06 59.67 -25.06
CA GLY A 16 -46.83 58.64 -25.76
C GLY A 16 -46.65 57.24 -25.20
N THR A 17 -47.71 56.44 -25.30
CA THR A 17 -47.82 55.09 -24.71
C THR A 17 -46.82 54.08 -25.28
N GLY A 18 -46.47 54.19 -26.56
CA GLY A 18 -45.49 53.32 -27.22
C GLY A 18 -44.06 53.52 -26.70
N PHE A 19 -43.67 54.76 -26.40
CA PHE A 19 -42.36 55.06 -25.84
C PHE A 19 -42.26 54.61 -24.38
N ALA A 20 -43.30 54.85 -23.59
CA ALA A 20 -43.38 54.39 -22.21
C ALA A 20 -43.31 52.86 -22.08
N THR A 21 -44.02 52.12 -22.94
CA THR A 21 -43.97 50.65 -22.96
C THR A 21 -42.60 50.12 -23.40
N SER A 22 -41.95 50.74 -24.38
CA SER A 22 -40.58 50.39 -24.79
C SER A 22 -39.57 50.56 -23.64
N LEU A 23 -39.62 51.68 -22.91
CA LEU A 23 -38.73 51.91 -21.76
C LEU A 23 -38.95 50.92 -20.62
N VAL A 24 -40.22 50.64 -20.30
CA VAL A 24 -40.56 49.64 -19.27
C VAL A 24 -40.10 48.25 -19.70
N ASN A 25 -40.34 47.85 -20.94
CA ASN A 25 -39.89 46.57 -21.47
C ASN A 25 -38.37 46.46 -21.50
N GLY A 26 -37.64 47.51 -21.91
CA GLY A 26 -36.18 47.52 -21.92
C GLY A 26 -35.55 47.52 -20.52
N TRP A 27 -36.18 48.18 -19.55
CA TRP A 27 -35.77 48.09 -18.14
C TRP A 27 -36.03 46.70 -17.56
N MET A 28 -37.21 46.15 -17.84
CA MET A 28 -37.62 44.84 -17.33
C MET A 28 -36.78 43.72 -17.96
N ASN A 29 -36.42 43.84 -19.24
CA ASN A 29 -35.51 42.92 -19.92
C ASN A 29 -34.11 42.96 -19.29
N ARG A 30 -33.52 44.14 -19.10
CA ARG A 30 -32.21 44.28 -18.40
C ARG A 30 -32.24 43.73 -16.97
N ARG A 31 -33.33 43.96 -16.24
CA ARG A 31 -33.50 43.41 -14.89
C ARG A 31 -33.60 41.89 -14.89
N ASN A 32 -34.26 41.31 -15.89
CA ASN A 32 -34.37 39.87 -16.03
C ASN A 32 -33.05 39.24 -16.48
N GLU A 33 -32.31 39.89 -17.37
CA GLU A 33 -30.95 39.50 -17.78
C GLU A 33 -29.99 39.52 -16.57
N ALA A 34 -29.99 40.58 -15.76
CA ALA A 34 -29.17 40.65 -14.55
C ALA A 34 -29.49 39.51 -13.56
N ARG A 35 -30.78 39.18 -13.37
CA ARG A 35 -31.19 38.05 -12.52
C ARG A 35 -30.77 36.69 -13.07
N ARG A 36 -30.78 36.53 -14.40
CA ARG A 36 -30.32 35.29 -15.05
C ARG A 36 -28.83 35.10 -14.86
N VAL A 37 -28.04 36.14 -15.11
CA VAL A 37 -26.59 36.12 -14.89
C VAL A 37 -26.26 35.80 -13.43
N GLU A 38 -26.97 36.40 -12.48
CA GLU A 38 -26.75 36.12 -11.05
C GLU A 38 -27.16 34.68 -10.67
N ALA A 39 -28.26 34.17 -11.21
CA ALA A 39 -28.68 32.79 -10.98
C ALA A 39 -27.71 31.77 -11.60
N ASP A 40 -27.20 32.06 -12.80
CA ASP A 40 -26.22 31.20 -13.48
C ASP A 40 -24.87 31.20 -12.75
N ALA A 41 -24.41 32.36 -12.26
CA ALA A 41 -23.21 32.45 -11.44
C ALA A 41 -23.32 31.62 -10.15
N ARG A 42 -24.46 31.67 -9.45
CA ARG A 42 -24.70 30.85 -8.26
C ARG A 42 -24.74 29.35 -8.58
N ARG A 43 -25.33 28.97 -9.72
CA ARG A 43 -25.35 27.57 -10.17
C ARG A 43 -23.95 27.06 -10.43
N THR A 44 -23.14 27.81 -11.19
CA THR A 44 -21.76 27.42 -11.50
C THR A 44 -20.91 27.30 -10.24
N ASP A 45 -21.14 28.16 -9.23
CA ASP A 45 -20.44 28.09 -7.95
C ASP A 45 -20.81 26.81 -7.18
N THR A 46 -22.11 26.51 -7.06
CA THR A 46 -22.57 25.27 -6.42
C THR A 46 -22.12 24.01 -7.16
N GLU A 47 -22.08 24.04 -8.49
CA GLU A 47 -21.57 22.93 -9.30
C GLU A 47 -20.06 22.75 -9.10
N ALA A 48 -19.29 23.84 -9.00
CA ALA A 48 -17.87 23.79 -8.70
C ALA A 48 -17.61 23.19 -7.30
N GLU A 49 -18.37 23.59 -6.28
CA GLU A 49 -18.26 23.02 -4.93
C GLU A 49 -18.60 21.52 -4.91
N VAL A 50 -19.69 21.12 -5.57
CA VAL A 50 -20.11 19.71 -5.63
C VAL A 50 -19.05 18.88 -6.36
N THR A 51 -18.55 19.35 -7.50
CA THR A 51 -17.52 18.64 -8.28
C THR A 51 -16.20 18.52 -7.52
N LEU A 52 -15.76 19.56 -6.82
CA LEU A 52 -14.57 19.51 -5.97
C LEU A 52 -14.75 18.53 -4.80
N SER A 53 -15.91 18.55 -4.13
CA SER A 53 -16.19 17.63 -3.03
C SER A 53 -16.21 16.17 -3.50
N ALA A 54 -16.80 15.89 -4.67
CA ALA A 54 -16.81 14.57 -5.28
C ALA A 54 -15.40 14.12 -5.69
N ALA A 55 -14.60 15.01 -6.26
CA ALA A 55 -13.22 14.72 -6.64
C ALA A 55 -12.34 14.41 -5.42
N LEU A 56 -12.50 15.16 -4.32
CA LEU A 56 -11.84 14.89 -3.05
C LEU A 56 -12.27 13.54 -2.47
N GLY A 57 -13.58 13.26 -2.45
CA GLY A 57 -14.11 11.96 -2.00
C GLY A 57 -13.50 10.79 -2.78
N ALA A 58 -13.50 10.87 -4.12
CA ALA A 58 -12.87 9.86 -4.97
C ALA A 58 -11.35 9.75 -4.73
N GLY A 59 -10.68 10.86 -4.43
CA GLY A 59 -9.27 10.88 -4.06
C GLY A 59 -9.00 10.12 -2.75
N TYR A 60 -9.80 10.37 -1.72
CA TYR A 60 -9.70 9.66 -0.44
C TYR A 60 -10.00 8.18 -0.57
N GLU A 61 -11.02 7.79 -1.34
CA GLU A 61 -11.35 6.38 -1.58
C GLU A 61 -10.20 5.64 -2.26
N ARG A 62 -9.55 6.25 -3.27
CA ARG A 62 -8.36 5.66 -3.91
C ARG A 62 -7.20 5.52 -2.93
N LEU A 63 -6.98 6.52 -2.07
CA LEU A 63 -5.91 6.47 -1.08
C LEU A 63 -6.15 5.36 -0.06
N ILE A 64 -7.39 5.22 0.42
CA ILE A 64 -7.79 4.14 1.34
C ILE A 64 -7.59 2.78 0.67
N ALA A 65 -8.07 2.60 -0.57
CA ALA A 65 -7.89 1.35 -1.31
C ALA A 65 -6.40 1.02 -1.54
N GLY A 66 -5.57 2.03 -1.80
CA GLY A 66 -4.12 1.88 -1.90
C GLY A 66 -3.49 1.39 -0.60
N ILE A 67 -3.82 2.04 0.52
CA ILE A 67 -3.35 1.66 1.86
C ILE A 67 -3.80 0.24 2.23
N GLU A 68 -5.03 -0.14 1.91
CA GLU A 68 -5.52 -1.51 2.16
C GLU A 68 -4.75 -2.55 1.34
N THR A 69 -4.45 -2.24 0.08
CA THR A 69 -3.65 -3.12 -0.79
C THR A 69 -2.24 -3.31 -0.25
N GLU A 70 -1.53 -2.22 0.06
CA GLU A 70 -0.19 -2.27 0.67
C GLU A 70 -0.20 -3.03 2.00
N ARG A 71 -1.22 -2.80 2.83
CA ARG A 71 -1.37 -3.49 4.12
C ARG A 71 -1.55 -4.99 3.96
N GLU A 72 -2.28 -5.45 2.93
CA GLU A 72 -2.41 -6.88 2.63
C GLU A 72 -1.12 -7.48 2.06
N GLU A 73 -0.40 -6.75 1.21
CA GLU A 73 0.92 -7.17 0.71
C GLU A 73 1.92 -7.35 1.86
N LEU A 74 2.04 -6.36 2.74
CA LEU A 74 2.90 -6.43 3.93
C LEU A 74 2.52 -7.59 4.86
N ARG A 75 1.23 -7.93 4.94
CA ARG A 75 0.80 -9.10 5.72
C ARG A 75 1.30 -10.41 5.11
N ARG A 76 1.19 -10.55 3.79
CA ARG A 76 1.66 -11.73 3.05
C ARG A 76 3.18 -11.86 3.16
N GLU A 77 3.90 -10.77 2.96
CA GLU A 77 5.37 -10.74 3.09
C GLU A 77 5.79 -11.14 4.51
N ARG A 78 5.17 -10.55 5.54
CA ARG A 78 5.44 -10.92 6.94
C ARG A 78 5.14 -12.38 7.24
N GLN A 79 4.11 -12.97 6.60
CA GLN A 79 3.83 -14.39 6.75
C GLN A 79 4.93 -15.24 6.09
N GLY A 80 5.32 -14.92 4.85
CA GLY A 80 6.41 -15.61 4.15
C GLY A 80 7.72 -15.57 4.95
N LEU A 81 8.10 -14.41 5.47
CA LEU A 81 9.30 -14.26 6.31
C LEU A 81 9.24 -15.10 7.59
N ARG A 82 8.06 -15.31 8.18
CA ARG A 82 7.91 -16.20 9.35
C ARG A 82 8.11 -17.65 8.98
N GLU A 83 7.57 -18.09 7.84
CA GLU A 83 7.73 -19.46 7.34
C GLU A 83 9.19 -19.75 6.98
N GLU A 84 9.87 -18.81 6.33
CA GLU A 84 11.31 -18.88 6.04
C GLU A 84 12.13 -18.97 7.33
N LEU A 85 11.81 -18.16 8.34
CA LEU A 85 12.53 -18.16 9.62
C LEU A 85 12.35 -19.48 10.39
N VAL A 86 11.16 -20.08 10.35
CA VAL A 86 10.92 -21.42 10.93
C VAL A 86 11.74 -22.48 10.21
N THR A 87 11.77 -22.44 8.88
CA THR A 87 12.56 -23.36 8.05
C THR A 87 14.04 -23.23 8.36
N ALA A 88 14.58 -22.01 8.38
CA ALA A 88 15.98 -21.73 8.70
C ALA A 88 16.37 -22.21 10.12
N HIS A 89 15.47 -22.08 11.11
CA HIS A 89 15.71 -22.63 12.45
C HIS A 89 15.76 -24.16 12.44
N SER A 90 14.88 -24.82 11.69
CA SER A 90 14.89 -26.27 11.53
C SER A 90 16.20 -26.75 10.88
N ASP A 91 16.60 -26.11 9.79
CA ASP A 91 17.85 -26.44 9.09
C ASP A 91 19.07 -26.22 9.98
N ASN A 92 19.11 -25.12 10.75
CA ASN A 92 20.21 -24.88 11.67
C ASN A 92 20.29 -25.96 12.77
N ARG A 93 19.15 -26.48 13.23
CA ARG A 93 19.11 -27.57 14.20
C ARG A 93 19.68 -28.86 13.60
N LEU A 94 19.25 -29.23 12.40
CA LEU A 94 19.75 -30.43 11.70
C LEU A 94 21.27 -30.34 11.46
N LEU A 95 21.77 -29.19 10.99
CA LEU A 95 23.20 -28.96 10.81
C LEU A 95 24.00 -29.10 12.11
N ARG A 96 23.44 -28.67 13.25
CA ARG A 96 24.10 -28.87 14.56
C ARG A 96 24.17 -30.35 14.95
N GLU A 97 23.11 -31.11 14.66
CA GLU A 97 23.07 -32.56 14.90
C GLU A 97 24.09 -33.28 14.02
N GLU A 98 24.17 -32.94 12.73
CA GLU A 98 25.17 -33.48 11.80
C GLU A 98 26.60 -33.16 12.25
N ILE A 99 26.88 -31.92 12.64
CA ILE A 99 28.21 -31.54 13.17
C ILE A 99 28.56 -32.35 14.43
N ALA A 100 27.59 -32.59 15.32
CA ALA A 100 27.80 -33.39 16.52
C ALA A 100 28.11 -34.86 16.16
N ALA A 101 27.37 -35.45 15.22
CA ALA A 101 27.61 -36.80 14.73
C ALA A 101 29.00 -36.93 14.09
N SER A 102 29.36 -36.03 13.16
CA SER A 102 30.69 -36.05 12.54
C SER A 102 31.82 -35.89 13.56
N ARG A 103 31.63 -35.10 14.64
CA ARG A 103 32.63 -35.01 15.71
C ARG A 103 32.81 -36.34 16.44
N GLN A 104 31.74 -37.09 16.65
CA GLN A 104 31.80 -38.42 17.27
C GLN A 104 32.53 -39.42 16.35
N GLU A 105 32.21 -39.42 15.06
CA GLU A 105 32.90 -40.25 14.06
C GLU A 105 34.40 -39.94 14.00
N VAL A 106 34.78 -38.66 13.97
CA VAL A 106 36.19 -38.26 13.99
C VAL A 106 36.89 -38.70 15.28
N ALA A 107 36.20 -38.67 16.43
CA ALA A 107 36.74 -39.16 17.68
C ALA A 107 36.94 -40.69 17.67
N ALA A 108 35.98 -41.45 17.14
CA ALA A 108 36.09 -42.89 16.97
C ALA A 108 37.26 -43.25 16.06
N LEU A 109 37.36 -42.63 14.88
CA LEU A 109 38.46 -42.83 13.94
C LEU A 109 39.84 -42.51 14.55
N ARG A 110 39.93 -41.45 15.37
CA ARG A 110 41.18 -41.13 16.11
C ARG A 110 41.56 -42.23 17.10
N ASN A 111 40.57 -42.83 17.77
CA ASN A 111 40.81 -43.93 18.70
C ASN A 111 41.26 -45.19 17.98
N GLU A 112 40.60 -45.54 16.87
CA GLU A 112 40.96 -46.67 16.01
C GLU A 112 42.38 -46.51 15.44
N LEU A 113 42.69 -45.33 14.88
CA LEU A 113 44.03 -45.02 14.38
C LEU A 113 45.09 -45.12 15.49
N GLY A 114 44.75 -44.66 16.70
CA GLY A 114 45.60 -44.79 17.88
C GLY A 114 45.83 -46.26 18.28
N ALA A 115 44.83 -47.12 18.16
CA ALA A 115 44.95 -48.55 18.42
C ALA A 115 45.84 -49.23 17.37
N VAL A 116 45.59 -48.98 16.07
CA VAL A 116 46.41 -49.49 14.97
C VAL A 116 47.88 -49.06 15.11
N LYS A 117 48.13 -47.80 15.47
CA LYS A 117 49.49 -47.30 15.71
C LYS A 117 50.21 -48.07 16.82
N ARG A 118 49.52 -48.37 17.93
CA ARG A 118 50.09 -49.14 19.05
C ARG A 118 50.38 -50.59 18.64
N ASP A 119 49.50 -51.20 17.87
CA ASP A 119 49.70 -52.55 17.33
C ASP A 119 50.90 -52.62 16.39
N LEU A 120 50.99 -51.68 15.46
CA LEU A 120 52.12 -51.61 14.53
C LEU A 120 53.45 -51.48 15.29
N GLN A 121 53.50 -50.63 16.32
CA GLN A 121 54.68 -50.49 17.17
C GLN A 121 55.06 -51.79 17.89
N ARG A 122 54.09 -52.59 18.33
CA ARG A 122 54.36 -53.89 18.95
C ARG A 122 54.91 -54.91 17.96
N VAL A 123 54.29 -55.01 16.79
CA VAL A 123 54.72 -55.91 15.71
C VAL A 123 56.17 -55.58 15.30
N LEU A 124 56.48 -54.30 15.12
CA LEU A 124 57.84 -53.84 14.82
C LEU A 124 58.84 -54.16 15.95
N ALA A 125 58.38 -54.24 17.19
CA ALA A 125 59.18 -54.67 18.34
C ALA A 125 59.25 -56.20 18.51
N GLY A 126 58.75 -56.99 17.56
CA GLY A 126 58.72 -58.46 17.60
C GLY A 126 57.72 -59.05 18.59
N LYS A 127 56.78 -58.25 19.10
CA LYS A 127 55.70 -58.70 19.99
C LYS A 127 54.42 -58.94 19.17
N PRO A 128 53.56 -59.90 19.53
CA PRO A 128 52.29 -60.08 18.85
C PRO A 128 51.41 -58.82 18.99
N PRO A 129 50.57 -58.49 17.98
CA PRO A 129 49.64 -57.37 18.03
C PRO A 129 48.59 -57.58 19.13
N ILE A 130 47.93 -56.50 19.54
CA ILE A 130 46.84 -56.55 20.53
C ILE A 130 45.53 -56.95 19.84
N GLY A 131 45.27 -56.39 18.66
CA GLY A 131 44.13 -56.77 17.83
C GLY A 131 44.39 -58.04 17.01
N ASP A 132 43.34 -58.83 16.82
CA ASP A 132 43.33 -60.09 16.07
C ASP A 132 43.01 -59.85 14.58
N TRP A 133 43.72 -58.91 13.95
CA TRP A 133 43.49 -58.50 12.54
C TRP A 133 44.47 -59.17 11.55
N LEU A 134 45.36 -60.04 12.04
CA LEU A 134 46.26 -60.85 11.21
C LEU A 134 45.69 -62.25 10.90
N THR A 135 44.49 -62.56 11.39
CA THR A 135 43.86 -63.90 11.35
C THR A 135 42.62 -63.97 10.46
N GLU A 136 42.30 -62.94 9.69
CA GLU A 136 41.38 -63.03 8.54
C GLU A 136 42.14 -63.36 7.24
#